data_AF-A0A1C7NCH0-F1
#
_entry.id   AF-A0A1C7NCH0-F1
#
_cell.length_a   1.000
_cell.length_b   1.000
_cell.length_c   1.000
_cell.angle_alpha   90.00
_cell.angle_beta   90.00
_cell.angle_gamma   90.00
#
_symmetry.space_group_name_H-M   'P 1'
#
loop_
_entity.id
_entity.type
_entity.pdbx_description
1 polymer ?
#
loop_
_entity_poly.entity_id
_entity_poly.type
_entity_poly.pdbx_seq_one_letter_code
_entity_poly.pdbx_strand_id
1 'polypeptide(L)'
;MTESKPPTREERKRCWFVRDQYFGCLDKLNINDPTVVDKNPEKATECLSLKKGYEEGCMASWVEYFNKRRVLDLRQKQYLELSQQQAAK
;
A
#
# COMPACT_ATOMS: atom_id res chain seq x y z
N MET A 1 5.58 -3.09 -29.48
CA MET A 1 4.23 -2.95 -28.91
C MET A 1 4.19 -3.80 -27.64
N THR A 2 4.47 -3.25 -26.47
CA THR A 2 4.28 -3.99 -25.20
C THR A 2 2.79 -3.98 -24.86
N GLU A 3 2.11 -5.02 -25.33
CA GLU A 3 0.68 -5.25 -25.14
C GLU A 3 0.37 -5.29 -23.63
N SER A 4 -0.20 -4.19 -23.11
CA SER A 4 -0.73 -4.13 -21.74
C SER A 4 -1.99 -4.99 -21.66
N LYS A 5 -1.82 -6.31 -21.67
CA LYS A 5 -2.92 -7.24 -21.43
C LYS A 5 -3.46 -6.95 -20.03
N PRO A 6 -4.76 -6.71 -19.87
CA PRO A 6 -5.36 -6.56 -18.56
C PRO A 6 -5.11 -7.86 -17.78
N PRO A 7 -4.73 -7.78 -16.48
CA PRO A 7 -4.43 -8.97 -15.71
C PRO A 7 -5.66 -9.86 -15.66
N THR A 8 -5.45 -11.14 -15.89
CA THR A 8 -6.49 -12.16 -15.82
C THR A 8 -7.13 -12.17 -14.42
N ARG A 9 -8.30 -12.79 -14.30
CA ARG A 9 -8.99 -12.87 -13.00
C ARG A 9 -8.14 -13.57 -11.94
N GLU A 10 -7.34 -14.56 -12.33
CA GLU A 10 -6.46 -15.29 -11.42
C GLU A 10 -5.25 -14.46 -10.97
N GLU A 11 -4.62 -13.72 -11.90
CA GLU A 11 -3.53 -12.80 -11.58
C GLU A 11 -4.01 -11.68 -10.63
N ARG A 12 -5.23 -11.18 -10.83
CA ARG A 12 -5.83 -10.20 -9.91
C ARG A 12 -6.04 -10.77 -8.52
N LYS A 13 -6.53 -12.00 -8.39
CA LYS A 13 -6.67 -12.68 -7.10
C LYS A 13 -5.31 -12.83 -6.41
N ARG A 14 -4.28 -13.25 -7.16
CA ARG A 14 -2.91 -13.35 -6.64
C ARG A 14 -2.41 -12.00 -6.16
N CYS A 15 -2.54 -10.95 -6.96
CA CYS A 15 -2.17 -9.58 -6.58
C CYS A 15 -2.86 -9.15 -5.27
N TRP A 16 -4.18 -9.35 -5.15
CA TRP A 16 -4.89 -8.97 -3.93
C TRP A 16 -4.41 -9.74 -2.71
N PHE A 17 -4.08 -11.03 -2.87
CA PHE A 17 -3.53 -11.84 -1.80
C PHE A 17 -2.16 -11.32 -1.33
N VAL A 18 -1.22 -11.07 -2.26
CA VAL A 18 0.10 -10.53 -1.90
C VAL A 18 0.01 -9.10 -1.35
N ARG A 19 -0.92 -8.29 -1.85
CA ARG A 19 -1.23 -6.95 -1.34
C ARG A 19 -1.66 -7.01 0.12
N ASP A 20 -2.66 -7.83 0.44
CA ASP A 20 -3.18 -7.94 1.80
C ASP A 20 -2.15 -8.49 2.77
N GLN A 21 -1.29 -9.42 2.34
CA GLN A 21 -0.16 -9.88 3.17
C GLN A 21 0.83 -8.75 3.46
N TYR A 22 1.25 -8.01 2.43
CA TYR A 22 2.16 -6.87 2.59
C TYR A 22 1.54 -5.80 3.49
N PHE A 23 0.31 -5.39 3.20
CA PHE A 23 -0.40 -4.37 3.98
C PHE A 23 -0.72 -4.80 5.40
N GLY A 24 -1.03 -6.06 5.64
CA GLY A 24 -1.22 -6.61 6.98
C GLY A 24 0.08 -6.60 7.79
N CYS A 25 1.24 -6.83 7.15
CA CYS A 25 2.54 -6.68 7.78
C CYS A 25 2.83 -5.22 8.16
N LEU A 26 2.55 -4.28 7.26
CA LEU A 26 2.68 -2.85 7.56
C LEU A 26 1.77 -2.42 8.70
N ASP A 27 0.53 -2.92 8.75
CA ASP A 27 -0.43 -2.63 9.81
C ASP A 27 0.08 -3.08 11.19
N LYS A 28 0.65 -4.29 11.28
CA LYS A 28 1.27 -4.80 12.52
C LYS A 28 2.39 -3.90 13.04
N LEU A 29 3.11 -3.25 12.13
CA LEU A 29 4.19 -2.32 12.46
C LEU A 29 3.71 -0.88 12.67
N ASN A 30 2.40 -0.64 12.59
CA ASN A 30 1.80 0.70 12.56
C ASN A 30 2.38 1.60 11.45
N ILE A 31 2.84 0.99 10.35
CA ILE A 31 3.35 1.69 9.19
C ILE A 31 2.19 1.90 8.24
N ASN A 32 1.71 3.13 8.20
CA ASN A 32 0.60 3.45 7.32
C ASN A 32 1.07 3.87 5.92
N ASP A 33 2.27 4.47 5.83
CA ASP A 33 2.86 4.91 4.58
C ASP A 33 3.86 3.86 4.04
N PRO A 34 3.60 3.23 2.88
CA PRO A 34 4.50 2.22 2.33
C PRO A 34 5.85 2.78 1.87
N THR A 35 6.01 4.10 1.69
CA THR A 35 7.32 4.72 1.40
C THR A 35 8.24 4.72 2.62
N VAL A 36 7.71 4.49 3.83
CA VAL A 36 8.52 4.28 5.03
C VAL A 36 9.36 3.01 4.90
N VAL A 37 8.90 1.99 4.17
CA VAL A 37 9.69 0.79 3.91
C VAL A 37 10.94 1.11 3.07
N ASP A 38 10.80 2.04 2.11
CA ASP A 38 11.94 2.51 1.30
C ASP A 38 12.85 3.47 2.07
N LYS A 39 12.28 4.32 2.93
CA LYS A 39 13.03 5.32 3.71
C LYS A 39 13.71 4.73 4.94
N ASN A 40 13.09 3.76 5.58
CA ASN A 40 13.53 3.11 6.82
C ASN A 40 13.26 1.60 6.74
N PRO A 41 14.05 0.86 5.93
CA PRO A 41 13.87 -0.58 5.75
C PRO A 41 13.97 -1.36 7.06
N GLU A 42 14.74 -0.87 8.04
CA GLU A 42 14.87 -1.44 9.38
C GLU A 42 13.53 -1.59 10.12
N LYS A 43 12.60 -0.65 9.95
CA LYS A 43 11.28 -0.70 10.60
C LYS A 43 10.36 -1.73 9.99
N ALA A 44 10.60 -2.12 8.74
CA ALA A 44 9.76 -3.02 7.96
C ALA A 44 10.55 -4.22 7.42
N THR A 45 11.60 -4.63 8.14
CA THR A 45 12.53 -5.67 7.68
C THR A 45 11.79 -6.97 7.32
N GLU A 46 10.82 -7.37 8.14
CA GLU A 46 9.97 -8.55 7.88
C GLU A 46 9.03 -8.36 6.68
N CYS A 47 8.63 -7.12 6.39
CA CYS A 47 7.75 -6.81 5.26
C CYS A 47 8.50 -6.60 3.95
N LEU A 48 9.84 -6.50 3.95
CA LEU A 48 10.64 -6.36 2.71
C LEU A 48 10.47 -7.56 1.79
N SER A 49 10.48 -8.78 2.35
CA SER A 49 10.23 -10.00 1.57
C SER A 49 8.82 -10.02 0.98
N LEU A 50 7.82 -9.53 1.74
CA LEU A 50 6.44 -9.41 1.26
C LEU A 50 6.29 -8.32 0.20
N LYS A 51 7.02 -7.20 0.34
CA LYS A 51 7.07 -6.12 -0.64
C LYS A 51 7.56 -6.66 -1.99
N LYS A 52 8.64 -7.44 -1.99
CA LYS A 52 9.17 -8.05 -3.21
C LYS A 52 8.12 -8.95 -3.88
N GLY A 53 7.47 -9.83 -3.13
CA GLY A 53 6.39 -10.67 -3.64
C GLY A 53 5.16 -9.89 -4.11
N TYR A 54 4.91 -8.72 -3.52
CA TYR A 54 3.84 -7.81 -3.92
C TYR A 54 4.15 -7.12 -5.26
N GLU A 55 5.39 -6.67 -5.46
CA GLU A 55 5.86 -6.07 -6.72
C GLU A 55 6.00 -7.10 -7.85
N GLU A 56 6.39 -8.34 -7.54
CA GLU A 56 6.48 -9.43 -8.52
C GLU A 56 5.11 -10.04 -8.84
N GLY A 57 4.21 -10.11 -7.86
CA GLY A 57 2.88 -10.74 -7.98
C GLY A 57 1.79 -9.80 -8.50
N CYS A 58 2.06 -8.50 -8.59
CA CYS A 58 1.09 -7.50 -9.05
C CYS A 58 1.70 -6.56 -10.08
N MET A 59 0.88 -6.04 -11.01
CA MET A 59 1.35 -5.03 -11.95
C MET A 59 1.84 -3.77 -11.23
N ALA A 60 2.96 -3.21 -11.69
CA ALA A 60 3.54 -1.99 -11.14
C ALA A 60 2.51 -0.84 -11.04
N SER A 61 1.63 -0.66 -12.03
CA SER A 61 0.59 0.37 -12.00
C SER A 61 -0.44 0.15 -10.88
N TRP A 62 -0.76 -1.11 -10.57
CA TRP A 62 -1.66 -1.44 -9.46
C TRP A 62 -0.97 -1.22 -8.12
N VAL A 63 0.29 -1.64 -8.01
CA VAL A 63 1.13 -1.41 -6.82
C VAL A 63 1.21 0.08 -6.50
N GLU A 64 1.52 0.90 -7.51
CA GLU A 64 1.58 2.36 -7.36
C GLU A 64 0.22 2.94 -6.96
N TYR A 65 -0.86 2.50 -7.59
CA TYR A 65 -2.21 2.95 -7.25
C TYR A 65 -2.58 2.64 -5.79
N PHE A 66 -2.37 1.40 -5.34
CA PHE A 66 -2.68 1.00 -3.96
C PHE A 66 -1.81 1.72 -2.94
N ASN A 67 -0.52 1.90 -3.23
CA ASN A 67 0.39 2.65 -2.37
C ASN A 67 -0.08 4.11 -2.24
N LYS A 68 -0.39 4.77 -3.35
CA LYS A 68 -0.97 6.13 -3.33
C LYS A 68 -2.29 6.18 -2.58
N ARG A 69 -3.18 5.20 -2.78
CA ARG A 69 -4.48 5.14 -2.12
C ARG A 69 -4.34 5.09 -0.60
N ARG A 70 -3.43 4.26 -0.09
CA ARG A 70 -3.16 4.16 1.35
C ARG A 70 -2.71 5.51 1.94
N VAL A 71 -1.80 6.21 1.28
CA VAL A 71 -1.33 7.54 1.72
C VAL A 71 -2.43 8.60 1.65
N LEU A 72 -3.22 8.60 0.58
CA LEU A 72 -4.33 9.53 0.41
C LEU A 72 -5.41 9.33 1.47
N ASP A 73 -5.79 8.08 1.76
CA ASP A 73 -6.79 7.77 2.79
C ASP A 73 -6.33 8.26 4.17
N LEU A 74 -5.04 8.14 4.49
CA LEU A 74 -4.48 8.66 5.75
C LEU A 74 -4.51 10.18 5.80
N ARG A 75 -4.09 10.83 4.72
CA ARG A 75 -4.09 12.29 4.61
C ARG A 75 -5.51 12.85 4.73
N GLN A 76 -6.47 12.17 4.11
CA GLN A 76 -7.87 12.51 4.19
C GLN A 76 -8.40 12.36 5.63
N LYS A 77 -8.06 11.27 6.33
CA LYS A 77 -8.41 11.11 7.75
C LYS A 77 -7.84 12.24 8.60
N GLN A 78 -6.55 12.54 8.47
CA GLN A 78 -5.90 13.64 9.20
C GLN A 78 -6.57 14.99 8.92
N TYR A 79 -6.90 15.28 7.66
CA TYR A 79 -7.58 16.52 7.29
C TYR A 79 -8.99 16.61 7.90
N LEU A 80 -9.75 15.51 7.89
CA LEU A 80 -11.07 15.45 8.51
C LEU A 80 -10.99 15.63 10.03
N GLU A 81 -10.01 15.01 10.69
CA GLU A 81 -9.78 15.17 12.13
C GLU A 81 -9.42 16.62 12.49
N LEU A 82 -8.52 17.24 11.73
CA LEU A 82 -8.16 18.66 11.89
C LEU A 82 -9.37 19.58 11.70
N SER A 83 -10.20 19.33 10.67
CA SER A 83 -11.40 20.12 10.40
C SER A 83 -12.44 19.98 11.51
N GLN A 84 -12.63 18.78 12.07
CA GLN A 84 -13.53 18.56 13.22
C GLN A 84 -13.01 19.26 14.48
N GLN A 85 -11.70 19.20 14.75
CA GLN A 85 -11.08 19.91 15.87
C GLN A 85 -11.20 21.43 15.75
N GLN A 86 -11.13 21.97 14.53
CA GLN A 86 -11.33 23.40 14.27
C GLN A 86 -12.81 23.81 14.39
N ALA A 87 -13.76 22.95 14.01
CA ALA A 87 -15.19 23.23 14.14
C ALA A 87 -15.73 23.07 15.58
N ALA A 88 -15.03 22.32 16.43
CA ALA A 88 -15.37 22.12 17.84
C ALA A 88 -14.79 23.22 18.77
N LYS A 89 -14.13 24.23 18.22
CA LYS A 89 -13.56 25.38 18.92
C LYS A 89 -14.37 26.64 18.67
#